data_AF-A0A158CMG7-F1
#
_entry.id   AF-A0A158CMG7-F1
#
_cell.length_a   1.000
_cell.length_b   1.000
_cell.length_c   1.000
_cell.angle_alpha   90.00
_cell.angle_beta   90.00
_cell.angle_gamma   90.00
#
_symmetry.space_group_name_H-M   'P 1'
#
loop_
_entity.id
_entity.type
_entity.pdbx_description
1 polymer ?
#
loop_
_entity_poly.entity_id
_entity_poly.type
_entity_poly.pdbx_seq_one_letter_code
_entity_poly.pdbx_strand_id
1 'polypeptide(L)'
;MDESLKRLRERIARQIAQREASLVSLRASAEHAQTKHDRERILLTLAVLDDELAGWRQVAARIEQAVLVEPRQHRAIRMPALR
;
A
#
# COMPACT_ATOMS: atom_id res chain seq x y z
N MET A 1 9.66 -13.61 -12.49
CA MET A 1 8.67 -12.99 -11.59
C MET A 1 7.36 -13.70 -11.86
N ASP A 2 6.70 -14.24 -10.84
CA ASP A 2 5.41 -14.91 -11.01
C ASP A 2 4.37 -13.91 -11.55
N GLU A 3 3.61 -14.29 -12.58
CA GLU A 3 2.66 -13.37 -13.23
C GLU A 3 1.52 -12.95 -12.28
N SER A 4 1.16 -13.83 -11.34
CA SER A 4 0.26 -13.55 -10.22
C SER A 4 0.77 -12.41 -9.33
N LEU A 5 2.07 -12.38 -9.07
CA LEU A 5 2.71 -11.38 -8.24
C LEU A 5 2.76 -10.01 -8.91
N LYS A 6 3.02 -10.00 -10.22
CA LYS A 6 2.98 -8.78 -11.04
C LYS A 6 1.58 -8.15 -11.02
N ARG A 7 0.54 -8.96 -11.24
CA ARG A 7 -0.87 -8.50 -11.18
C ARG A 7 -1.27 -7.98 -9.80
N LEU A 8 -0.77 -8.61 -8.73
CA LEU A 8 -1.00 -8.14 -7.36
C LEU A 8 -0.38 -6.76 -7.12
N ARG A 9 0.88 -6.56 -7.52
CA ARG A 9 1.57 -5.25 -7.40
C ARG A 9 0.86 -4.15 -8.17
N GLU A 10 0.49 -4.42 -9.42
CA GLU A 10 -0.27 -3.47 -10.26
C GLU A 10 -1.61 -3.09 -9.63
N ARG A 11 -2.32 -4.07 -9.05
CA ARG A 11 -3.60 -3.82 -8.36
C ARG A 11 -3.42 -2.97 -7.11
N ILE A 12 -2.42 -3.27 -6.28
CA ILE A 12 -2.10 -2.50 -5.07
C ILE A 12 -1.74 -1.05 -5.44
N ALA A 13 -0.86 -0.87 -6.43
CA ALA A 13 -0.47 0.46 -6.89
C ALA A 13 -1.66 1.27 -7.40
N ARG A 14 -2.56 0.65 -8.17
CA ARG A 14 -3.79 1.30 -8.66
C ARG A 14 -4.71 1.73 -7.52
N GLN A 15 -4.89 0.88 -6.51
CA GLN A 15 -5.74 1.20 -5.36
C GLN A 15 -5.15 2.33 -4.50
N ILE A 16 -3.83 2.37 -4.33
CA ILE A 16 -3.13 3.45 -3.64
C ILE A 16 -3.31 4.77 -4.41
N ALA A 17 -3.06 4.77 -5.71
CA ALA A 17 -3.23 5.96 -6.56
C ALA A 17 -4.67 6.46 -6.58
N GLN A 18 -5.65 5.56 -6.61
CA GLN A 18 -7.07 5.93 -6.57
C GLN A 18 -7.44 6.60 -5.23
N ARG A 19 -6.95 6.06 -4.10
CA ARG A 19 -7.18 6.66 -2.78
C ARG A 19 -6.51 8.03 -2.66
N GLU A 20 -5.28 8.16 -3.15
CA GLU A 20 -4.57 9.45 -3.19
C GLU A 20 -5.34 10.51 -3.98
N ALA A 21 -5.88 10.14 -5.15
CA ALA A 21 -6.71 11.05 -5.94
C ALA A 21 -7.98 11.48 -5.20
N SER A 22 -8.64 10.57 -4.48
CA SER A 22 -9.79 10.90 -3.64
C SER A 22 -9.43 11.89 -2.52
N LEU A 23 -8.25 11.77 -1.91
CA LEU A 23 -7.78 12.71 -0.89
C LEU A 23 -7.48 14.09 -1.46
N VAL A 24 -6.96 14.19 -2.68
CA VAL A 24 -6.78 15.48 -3.37
C VAL A 24 -8.12 16.21 -3.51
N SER A 25 -9.18 15.50 -3.94
CA SER A 25 -10.51 16.10 -4.03
C SER A 25 -11.04 16.56 -2.67
N LEU A 26 -10.81 15.76 -1.62
CA LEU A 26 -11.29 16.09 -0.27
C LEU A 26 -10.52 17.28 0.35
N ARG A 27 -9.22 17.42 0.04
CA ARG A 27 -8.42 18.61 0.38
C ARG A 27 -8.97 19.86 -0.29
N ALA A 28 -9.28 19.77 -1.58
CA ALA A 28 -9.91 20.88 -2.29
C ALA A 28 -11.26 21.25 -1.66
N SER A 29 -12.08 20.27 -1.23
CA SER A 29 -13.32 20.54 -0.51
C SER A 29 -13.10 21.27 0.83
N ALA A 30 -12.00 20.98 1.54
CA ALA A 30 -11.65 21.68 2.79
C ALA A 30 -11.34 23.16 2.56
N GLU A 31 -10.73 23.51 1.42
CA GLU A 31 -10.43 24.90 1.03
C GLU A 31 -11.70 25.70 0.72
N HIS A 32 -12.73 25.04 0.17
CA HIS A 32 -14.00 25.66 -0.21
C HIS A 32 -15.08 25.56 0.89
N ALA A 33 -14.73 25.03 2.07
CA ALA A 33 -15.68 24.87 3.16
C ALA A 33 -16.20 26.23 3.65
N GLN A 34 -17.53 26.38 3.68
CA GLN A 34 -18.19 27.65 4.03
C GLN A 34 -18.07 27.99 5.52
N THR A 35 -17.97 26.97 6.37
CA THR A 35 -17.88 27.15 7.82
C THR A 35 -16.56 26.61 8.37
N LYS A 36 -16.10 27.22 9.46
CA LYS A 36 -14.92 26.74 10.20
C LYS A 36 -15.12 25.30 10.71
N HIS A 37 -16.31 24.99 11.21
CA HIS A 37 -16.63 23.67 11.72
C HIS A 37 -16.55 22.59 10.62
N ASP A 38 -17.09 22.86 9.43
CA ASP A 38 -17.01 21.93 8.31
C ASP A 38 -15.57 21.73 7.86
N ARG A 39 -14.79 22.81 7.79
CA ARG A 39 -13.37 22.73 7.46
C ARG A 39 -12.61 21.85 8.46
N GLU A 40 -12.81 22.06 9.75
CA GLU A 40 -12.16 21.26 10.80
C GLU A 40 -12.54 19.79 10.70
N ARG A 41 -13.82 19.48 10.46
CA ARG A 41 -14.29 18.10 10.27
C ARG A 41 -13.66 17.44 9.05
N ILE A 42 -13.54 18.16 7.93
CA ILE A 42 -12.89 17.65 6.72
C ILE A 42 -11.40 17.44 6.95
N LEU A 43 -10.71 18.35 7.64
CA LEU A 43 -9.28 18.23 7.96
C LEU A 43 -8.99 17.05 8.90
N LEU A 44 -9.82 16.83 9.92
CA LEU A 44 -9.72 15.66 10.79
C LEU A 44 -9.92 14.36 10.00
N THR A 45 -10.89 14.34 9.09
CA THR A 45 -11.13 13.18 8.21
C THR A 45 -9.93 12.93 7.30
N LEU A 46 -9.35 13.98 6.71
CA LEU A 46 -8.13 13.89 5.90
C LEU A 46 -6.96 13.31 6.67
N ALA A 47 -6.75 13.73 7.93
CA ALA A 47 -5.66 13.24 8.76
C ALA A 47 -5.76 11.73 9.01
N VAL A 48 -6.96 11.21 9.30
CA VAL A 48 -7.19 9.77 9.50
C VAL A 48 -6.92 9.01 8.20
N LEU A 49 -7.44 9.48 7.07
CA LEU A 49 -7.26 8.80 5.79
C LEU A 49 -5.81 8.84 5.28
N ASP A 50 -5.06 9.90 5.58
CA ASP A 50 -3.63 9.99 5.26
C ASP A 50 -2.82 8.98 6.08
N ASP A 51 -3.15 8.77 7.36
CA ASP A 51 -2.51 7.76 8.20
C ASP A 51 -2.82 6.33 7.72
N GLU A 52 -4.08 6.06 7.38
CA GLU A 52 -4.47 4.78 6.78
C GLU A 52 -3.71 4.52 5.47
N LEU A 53 -3.60 5.51 4.58
CA LEU A 53 -2.86 5.40 3.33
C LEU A 53 -1.37 5.13 3.56
N ALA A 54 -0.76 5.77 4.57
CA ALA A 54 0.60 5.49 4.97
C ALA A 54 0.77 4.03 5.42
N GLY A 55 -0.18 3.51 6.20
CA GLY A 55 -0.22 2.09 6.58
C GLY A 55 -0.29 1.15 5.36
N TRP A 56 -1.15 1.45 4.38
CA TRP A 56 -1.25 0.69 3.13
C TRP A 56 0.07 0.69 2.34
N ARG A 57 0.77 1.83 2.27
CA ARG A 57 2.07 1.94 1.61
C ARG A 57 3.15 1.11 2.33
N GLN A 58 3.15 1.08 3.66
CA GLN A 58 4.05 0.23 4.44
C GLN A 58 3.82 -1.26 4.18
N VAL A 59 2.55 -1.69 4.15
CA VAL A 59 2.21 -3.09 3.83
C VAL A 59 2.65 -3.45 2.40
N ALA A 60 2.43 -2.56 1.43
CA ALA A 60 2.90 -2.75 0.07
C ALA A 60 4.43 -2.92 0.00
N ALA A 61 5.18 -2.06 0.71
CA ALA A 61 6.64 -2.17 0.79
C ALA A 61 7.10 -3.49 1.43
N ARG A 62 6.40 -3.97 2.47
CA ARG A 62 6.70 -5.28 3.09
C ARG A 62 6.44 -6.44 2.16
N ILE A 63 5.39 -6.38 1.35
CA ILE A 63 5.12 -7.39 0.31
C ILE A 63 6.27 -7.41 -0.69
N GLU A 64 6.74 -6.24 -1.15
CA GLU A 64 7.88 -6.17 -2.07
C GLU A 64 9.17 -6.73 -1.46
N GLN A 65 9.44 -6.42 -0.19
CA GLN A 65 10.58 -7.00 0.54
C GLN A 65 10.47 -8.51 0.69
N ALA A 66 9.30 -9.05 1.06
CA ALA A 66 9.11 -10.49 1.21
C ALA A 66 9.37 -11.25 -0.09
N VAL A 67 9.02 -10.66 -1.24
CA VAL A 67 9.31 -11.23 -2.57
C VAL A 67 10.79 -11.27 -2.89
N LEU A 68 11.56 -10.28 -2.44
CA LEU A 68 13.03 -10.30 -2.57
C LEU A 68 13.67 -11.38 -1.68
N VAL A 69 12.98 -11.79 -0.60
CA VAL A 69 13.45 -12.77 0.38
C VAL A 69 12.98 -14.19 0.05
N GLU A 70 12.16 -14.40 -0.99
CA GLU A 70 11.77 -15.76 -1.40
C GLU A 70 13.01 -16.64 -1.66
N PRO A 71 13.20 -17.71 -0.87
CA PRO A 71 14.39 -18.55 -0.95
C PRO A 71 14.20 -19.54 -2.10
N ARG A 72 14.57 -19.12 -3.31
CA ARG A 72 14.88 -20.08 -4.40
C ARG A 72 16.10 -20.98 -4.07
N GLN A 73 16.61 -20.96 -2.84
CA GLN A 73 17.82 -21.66 -2.38
C GLN A 73 17.62 -22.61 -1.19
N HIS A 74 16.40 -23.04 -0.85
CA HIS A 74 16.19 -24.07 0.18
C HIS A 74 15.70 -25.43 -0.36
N ARG A 75 16.20 -25.85 -1.53
CA ARG A 75 16.09 -27.25 -1.96
C ARG A 75 17.31 -27.74 -2.73
N ALA A 76 18.46 -27.75 -2.06
CA ALA A 76 19.58 -28.62 -2.40
C ALA A 76 20.36 -29.01 -1.14
N ILE A 77 19.66 -29.43 -0.09
CA ILE A 77 20.32 -30.32 0.88
C ILE A 77 20.49 -31.64 0.11
N ARG A 78 21.67 -31.82 -0.50
CA ARG A 78 22.09 -33.11 -1.03
C ARG A 78 22.10 -34.09 0.13
N MET A 79 21.15 -35.01 0.15
CA MET A 79 21.28 -36.21 0.97
C MET A 79 22.53 -36.96 0.46
N PRO A 80 23.52 -37.26 1.32
CA PRO A 80 24.55 -38.21 0.94
C PRO A 80 23.86 -39.57 0.78
N ALA A 81 24.04 -40.19 -0.38
CA ALA A 81 23.59 -41.56 -0.59
C ALA A 81 24.22 -42.45 0.50
N LEU A 82 23.38 -43.01 1.37
CA LEU A 82 23.80 -44.10 2.26
C LEU A 82 24.03 -45.32 1.36
N ARG A 83 25.22 -45.91 1.51
CA ARG A 83 25.74 -47.05 0.73
C ARG A 83 24.80 -48.23 0.69
#